data_AF-A0A077UE03-F1
#
_entry.id   AF-A0A077UE03-F1
#
_cell.length_a   1.000
_cell.length_b   1.000
_cell.length_c   1.000
_cell.angle_alpha   90.00
_cell.angle_beta   90.00
_cell.angle_gamma   90.00
#
_symmetry.space_group_name_H-M   'P 1'
#
loop_
_entity.id
_entity.type
_entity.pdbx_description
1 polymer ?
#
loop_
_entity_poly.entity_id
_entity_poly.type
_entity_poly.pdbx_seq_one_letter_code
_entity_poly.pdbx_strand_id
1 'polypeptide(L)'
;MIKVINYEGEAFILPVKTTLTEKLNNDSELKFEFYETEETKLVSQTIAKKWLITNVADADDIRKFVVTIVRRDSTGRSVKVSVIAKEKQIDDLKSEMVFDDITGSYTPFEYFKTIEKIASTILLLNQRQTQ
;
A
#
# COMPACT_ATOMS: atom_id res chain seq x y z
N MET A 1 0.22 -5.37 16.84
CA MET A 1 -0.56 -6.21 15.89
C MET A 1 -0.96 -5.31 14.76
N ILE A 2 -0.84 -5.75 13.52
CA ILE A 2 -1.25 -4.94 12.37
C ILE A 2 -2.66 -5.30 11.93
N LYS A 3 -3.32 -4.38 11.23
CA LYS A 3 -4.62 -4.61 10.61
C LYS A 3 -4.47 -4.64 9.10
N VAL A 4 -4.90 -5.72 8.48
CA VAL A 4 -4.88 -5.93 7.04
C VAL A 4 -6.30 -5.91 6.50
N ILE A 5 -6.57 -5.13 5.46
CA ILE A 5 -7.90 -4.91 4.92
C ILE A 5 -7.92 -5.33 3.45
N ASN A 6 -8.87 -6.19 3.08
CA ASN A 6 -9.02 -6.66 1.70
C ASN A 6 -9.71 -5.59 0.81
N TYR A 7 -9.90 -5.93 -0.47
CA TYR A 7 -10.57 -5.04 -1.43
C TYR A 7 -12.08 -4.86 -1.17
N GLU A 8 -12.69 -5.74 -0.39
CA GLU A 8 -14.09 -5.69 0.01
C GLU A 8 -14.30 -4.89 1.30
N GLY A 9 -13.22 -4.44 1.95
CA GLY A 9 -13.25 -3.72 3.22
C GLY A 9 -13.24 -4.61 4.47
N GLU A 10 -13.11 -5.94 4.32
CA GLU A 10 -12.97 -6.87 5.43
C GLU A 10 -11.60 -6.72 6.10
N ALA A 11 -11.60 -6.61 7.43
CA ALA A 11 -10.39 -6.36 8.22
C ALA A 11 -9.97 -7.58 9.05
N PHE A 12 -8.69 -7.90 8.97
CA PHE A 12 -8.04 -9.00 9.69
C PHE A 12 -6.93 -8.46 10.60
N ILE A 13 -6.88 -8.94 11.84
CA ILE A 13 -5.82 -8.57 12.79
C ILE A 13 -4.72 -9.64 12.76
N LEU A 14 -3.49 -9.20 12.52
CA LEU A 14 -2.32 -10.09 12.46
C LEU A 14 -1.32 -9.76 13.57
N PRO A 15 -1.03 -10.71 14.47
CA PRO A 15 -0.01 -10.55 15.50
C PRO A 15 1.40 -10.81 14.95
N VAL A 16 1.85 -9.96 14.05
CA VAL A 16 3.15 -10.10 13.36
C VAL A 16 4.08 -8.94 13.68
N LYS A 17 5.39 -9.20 13.63
CA LYS A 17 6.40 -8.15 13.69
C LYS A 17 6.61 -7.56 12.31
N THR A 18 6.67 -6.23 12.25
CA THR A 18 6.92 -5.49 11.02
C THR A 18 8.26 -4.77 11.10
N THR A 19 8.91 -4.65 9.95
CA THR A 19 10.10 -3.81 9.76
C THR A 19 9.77 -2.72 8.75
N LEU A 20 9.74 -1.47 9.22
CA LEU A 20 9.62 -0.30 8.36
C LEU A 20 11.02 0.20 8.02
N THR A 21 11.33 0.35 6.74
CA THR A 21 12.59 0.91 6.24
C THR A 21 12.30 2.23 5.55
N GLU A 22 12.64 3.33 6.20
CA GLU A 22 12.54 4.69 5.65
C GLU A 22 13.85 5.04 4.95
N LYS A 23 13.76 5.50 3.70
CA LYS A 23 14.93 5.91 2.92
C LYS A 23 14.75 7.38 2.54
N LEU A 24 15.76 8.21 2.78
CA LEU A 24 15.73 9.64 2.49
C LEU A 24 15.40 9.97 1.02
N ASN A 25 15.82 9.09 0.08
CA ASN A 25 15.70 9.32 -1.36
C ASN A 25 14.88 8.25 -2.08
N ASN A 26 14.14 7.39 -1.36
CA ASN A 26 13.42 6.26 -1.97
C ASN A 26 12.16 5.93 -1.18
N ASP A 27 11.23 5.21 -1.80
CA ASP A 27 9.97 4.82 -1.17
C ASP A 27 10.22 4.08 0.15
N SER A 28 9.49 4.47 1.20
CA SER A 28 9.39 3.70 2.44
C SER A 28 8.86 2.31 2.15
N GLU A 29 9.48 1.29 2.75
CA GLU A 29 9.14 -0.11 2.54
C GLU A 29 8.80 -0.77 3.87
N LEU A 30 7.59 -1.33 3.96
CA LEU A 30 7.12 -2.12 5.08
C LEU A 30 7.25 -3.61 4.75
N LYS A 31 7.94 -4.36 5.61
CA LYS A 31 8.10 -5.81 5.47
C LYS A 31 7.58 -6.54 6.69
N PHE A 32 6.94 -7.68 6.46
CA PHE A 32 6.63 -8.64 7.51
C PHE A 32 6.50 -10.04 6.95
N GLU A 33 6.63 -11.02 7.84
CA GLU A 33 6.49 -12.43 7.52
C GLU A 33 5.66 -13.11 8.59
N PHE A 34 4.88 -14.11 8.20
CA PHE A 34 4.11 -14.94 9.12
C PHE A 34 3.94 -16.35 8.59
N TYR A 35 3.70 -17.28 9.51
CA TYR A 35 3.35 -18.66 9.18
C TYR A 35 1.84 -18.84 9.27
N GLU A 36 1.34 -19.71 8.41
CA GLU A 36 -0.03 -20.22 8.51
C GLU A 36 -0.24 -20.95 9.83
N THR A 37 -1.23 -20.50 10.57
CA THR A 37 -1.81 -21.14 11.77
C THR A 37 -3.32 -21.22 11.57
N GLU A 38 -4.04 -21.89 12.47
CA GLU A 38 -5.52 -21.94 12.41
C GLU A 38 -6.15 -20.53 12.35
N GLU A 39 -5.58 -19.56 13.07
CA GLU A 39 -6.08 -18.17 13.12
C GLU A 39 -5.71 -17.37 11.86
N THR A 40 -4.56 -17.63 11.25
CA THR A 40 -4.06 -16.86 10.10
C THR A 40 -4.32 -17.53 8.75
N LYS A 41 -4.94 -18.71 8.74
CA LYS A 41 -5.18 -19.55 7.55
C LYS A 41 -5.91 -18.84 6.43
N LEU A 42 -6.95 -18.08 6.77
CA LEU A 42 -7.68 -17.32 5.76
C LEU A 42 -6.76 -16.29 5.11
N VAL A 43 -6.06 -15.50 5.94
CA VAL A 43 -5.18 -14.44 5.47
C VAL A 43 -3.96 -14.99 4.70
N SER A 44 -3.35 -16.09 5.14
CA SER A 44 -2.22 -16.71 4.43
C SER A 44 -2.59 -17.11 3.01
N GLN A 45 -3.83 -17.57 2.82
CA GLN A 45 -4.35 -18.02 1.54
C GLN A 45 -4.82 -16.84 0.68
N THR A 46 -5.52 -15.85 1.25
CA THR A 46 -6.21 -14.81 0.48
C THR A 46 -5.44 -13.50 0.32
N ILE A 47 -4.45 -13.20 1.16
CA ILE A 47 -3.72 -11.93 1.09
C ILE A 47 -3.13 -11.70 -0.30
N ALA A 48 -3.42 -10.53 -0.86
CA ALA A 48 -3.07 -10.22 -2.23
C ALA A 48 -2.51 -8.80 -2.36
N LYS A 49 -2.02 -8.49 -3.57
CA LYS A 49 -1.63 -7.13 -3.92
C LYS A 49 -2.83 -6.19 -3.77
N LYS A 50 -2.55 -4.91 -3.50
CA LYS A 50 -3.53 -3.84 -3.27
C LYS A 50 -4.30 -3.89 -1.94
N TRP A 51 -4.13 -4.93 -1.14
CA TRP A 51 -4.66 -4.95 0.22
C TRP A 51 -3.99 -3.86 1.06
N LEU A 52 -4.74 -3.30 2.00
CA LEU A 52 -4.26 -2.21 2.85
C LEU A 52 -3.73 -2.76 4.16
N ILE A 53 -2.65 -2.17 4.66
CA ILE A 53 -2.07 -2.43 5.98
C ILE A 53 -2.11 -1.12 6.76
N THR A 54 -2.61 -1.22 7.99
CA THR A 54 -2.81 -0.12 8.93
C THR A 54 -2.39 -0.56 10.32
N ASN A 55 -2.32 0.40 11.26
CA ASN A 55 -1.95 0.15 12.66
C ASN A 55 -0.55 -0.49 12.77
N VAL A 56 0.44 0.06 12.06
CA VAL A 56 1.79 -0.50 11.99
C VAL A 56 2.60 -0.16 13.24
N ALA A 57 2.65 1.11 13.64
CA ALA A 57 3.31 1.52 14.89
C ALA A 57 2.41 1.34 16.11
N ASP A 58 1.19 1.88 16.05
CA ASP A 58 0.21 1.84 17.13
C ASP A 58 -1.23 1.92 16.57
N ALA A 59 -2.22 2.01 17.45
CA ALA A 59 -3.63 2.05 17.05
C ALA A 59 -4.05 3.37 16.38
N ASP A 60 -3.31 4.45 16.63
CA ASP A 60 -3.56 5.81 16.14
C ASP A 60 -2.71 6.16 14.91
N ASP A 61 -1.86 5.22 14.46
CA ASP A 61 -1.04 5.37 13.27
C ASP A 61 -1.90 5.56 12.02
N ILE A 62 -1.92 6.80 11.52
CA ILE A 62 -2.68 7.22 10.34
C ILE A 62 -2.08 6.69 9.03
N ARG A 63 -0.85 6.15 9.05
CA ARG A 63 -0.18 5.70 7.84
C ARG A 63 -0.85 4.45 7.29
N LYS A 64 -1.05 4.46 5.97
CA LYS A 64 -1.62 3.35 5.21
C LYS A 64 -0.59 2.82 4.24
N PHE A 65 -0.42 1.51 4.20
CA PHE A 65 0.48 0.84 3.29
C PHE A 65 -0.32 -0.07 2.35
N VAL A 66 0.09 -0.13 1.09
CA VAL A 66 -0.50 -0.98 0.05
C VAL A 66 0.42 -2.16 -0.19
N VAL A 67 -0.13 -3.38 -0.13
CA VAL A 67 0.62 -4.59 -0.45
C VAL A 67 1.04 -4.58 -1.92
N THR A 68 2.34 -4.68 -2.18
CA THR A 68 2.90 -4.70 -3.53
C THR A 68 3.44 -6.07 -3.93
N ILE A 69 3.97 -6.83 -2.97
CA ILE A 69 4.51 -8.17 -3.18
C ILE A 69 4.01 -9.10 -2.08
N VAL A 70 3.54 -10.28 -2.50
CA VAL A 70 3.23 -11.42 -1.63
C VAL A 70 4.01 -12.62 -2.15
N ARG A 71 4.79 -13.26 -1.28
CA ARG A 71 5.46 -14.53 -1.57
C ARG A 71 4.96 -15.59 -0.61
N ARG A 72 4.76 -16.80 -1.12
CA ARG A 72 4.30 -17.95 -0.33
C ARG A 72 5.28 -19.10 -0.54
N ASP A 73 5.88 -19.56 0.55
CA ASP A 73 6.78 -20.71 0.55
C ASP A 73 6.10 -21.83 1.33
N SER A 74 5.77 -22.94 0.64
CA SER A 74 5.17 -24.11 1.26
C SER A 74 6.24 -25.13 1.60
N THR A 75 6.44 -25.40 2.89
CA THR A 75 7.33 -26.45 3.39
C THR A 75 6.51 -27.66 3.85
N GLY A 76 5.59 -28.15 3.00
CA GLY A 76 4.82 -29.39 3.19
C GLY A 76 3.78 -29.38 4.33
N ARG A 77 4.14 -28.89 5.52
CA ARG A 77 3.28 -28.80 6.72
C ARG A 77 2.86 -27.38 7.08
N SER A 78 3.51 -26.37 6.52
CA SER A 78 3.21 -24.97 6.81
C SER A 78 3.47 -24.09 5.60
N VAL A 79 2.66 -23.06 5.43
CA VAL A 79 2.89 -22.00 4.46
C VAL A 79 3.51 -20.82 5.19
N LYS A 80 4.69 -20.38 4.73
CA LYS A 80 5.27 -19.10 5.12
C LYS A 80 4.83 -18.05 4.12
N VAL A 81 4.34 -16.91 4.61
CA VAL A 81 3.94 -15.77 3.79
C VAL A 81 4.84 -14.59 4.10
N SER A 82 5.51 -14.06 3.07
CA SER A 82 6.33 -12.87 3.14
C SER A 82 5.69 -11.74 2.35
N VAL A 83 5.49 -10.59 2.98
CA VAL A 83 4.76 -9.45 2.43
C VAL A 83 5.65 -8.22 2.38
N ILE A 84 5.59 -7.51 1.26
CA ILE A 84 6.21 -6.19 1.09
C ILE A 84 5.10 -5.20 0.70
N ALA A 85 5.08 -4.08 1.40
CA ALA A 85 4.11 -3.01 1.20
C ALA A 85 4.80 -1.64 1.13
N LYS A 86 4.14 -0.70 0.45
CA LYS A 86 4.61 0.68 0.27
C LYS A 86 3.58 1.67 0.80
N GLU A 87 4.00 2.87 1.17
CA GLU A 87 3.06 3.92 1.58
C GLU A 87 2.06 4.24 0.47
N LYS A 88 0.77 4.31 0.83
CA LYS A 88 -0.32 4.49 -0.12
C LYS A 88 -0.18 5.77 -0.95
N GLN A 89 0.29 6.86 -0.35
CA GLN A 89 0.46 8.14 -1.05
C GLN A 89 1.44 8.03 -2.23
N ILE A 90 2.49 7.22 -2.07
CA ILE A 90 3.49 6.99 -3.11
C ILE A 90 2.96 6.02 -4.20
N ASP A 91 2.19 5.01 -3.80
CA ASP A 91 1.55 4.07 -4.73
C ASP A 91 0.50 4.78 -5.61
N ASP A 92 -0.35 5.61 -5.00
CA ASP A 92 -1.36 6.42 -5.69
C ASP A 92 -0.69 7.36 -6.71
N LEU A 93 0.39 8.05 -6.31
CA LEU A 93 1.15 8.93 -7.21
C LEU A 93 1.76 8.18 -8.42
N LYS A 94 2.22 6.94 -8.23
CA LYS A 94 2.81 6.13 -9.32
C LYS A 94 1.78 5.52 -10.26
N SER A 95 0.52 5.43 -9.82
CA SER A 95 -0.56 4.88 -10.64
C SER A 95 -1.05 5.84 -11.72
N GLU A 96 -0.78 7.14 -11.57
CA GLU A 96 -1.29 8.19 -12.46
C GLU A 96 -0.15 8.81 -13.28
N MET A 97 -0.22 8.63 -14.60
CA MET A 97 0.72 9.24 -15.55
C MET A 97 0.09 10.51 -16.12
N VAL A 98 0.74 11.67 -15.92
CA VAL A 98 0.33 12.92 -16.56
C VAL A 98 0.79 12.89 -18.01
N PHE A 99 -0.16 12.86 -18.95
CA PHE A 99 0.11 12.89 -20.39
C PHE A 99 0.09 14.29 -20.99
N ASP A 100 -0.13 15.34 -20.18
CA ASP A 100 -0.11 16.72 -20.66
C ASP A 100 1.31 17.20 -20.93
N ASP A 101 1.51 17.86 -22.06
CA ASP A 101 2.77 18.51 -22.43
C ASP A 101 3.03 19.72 -21.52
N ILE A 102 3.80 19.51 -20.46
CA ILE A 102 4.28 20.60 -19.59
C ILE A 102 5.43 21.33 -20.31
N THR A 103 5.07 22.18 -21.26
CA THR A 103 6.01 23.02 -22.02
C THR A 103 5.98 24.46 -21.52
N GLY A 104 7.15 25.10 -21.42
CA GLY A 104 7.31 26.49 -20.96
C GLY A 104 8.19 26.67 -19.72
N SER A 105 8.32 27.90 -19.26
CA SER A 105 9.04 28.24 -18.02
C SER A 105 8.07 28.23 -16.83
N TYR A 106 8.39 27.43 -15.82
CA TYR A 106 7.63 27.32 -14.58
C TYR A 106 8.54 27.64 -13.40
N THR A 107 8.04 28.36 -12.40
CA THR A 107 8.67 28.33 -11.08
C THR A 107 8.41 26.97 -10.42
N PRO A 108 9.24 26.52 -9.45
CA PRO A 108 9.02 25.25 -8.77
C PRO A 108 7.62 25.11 -8.18
N PHE A 109 7.09 26.20 -7.61
CA PHE A 109 5.75 26.22 -7.02
C PHE A 109 4.64 25.99 -8.07
N GLU A 110 4.73 26.66 -9.21
CA GLU A 110 3.74 26.52 -10.30
C GLU A 110 3.77 25.12 -10.93
N TYR A 111 4.96 24.54 -11.04
CA TYR A 111 5.14 23.18 -11.55
C TYR A 111 4.45 22.16 -10.63
N PHE A 112 4.76 22.15 -9.32
CA PHE A 112 4.14 21.20 -8.38
C PHE A 112 2.63 21.39 -8.26
N LYS A 113 2.16 22.64 -8.25
CA LYS A 113 0.71 22.92 -8.21
C LYS A 113 -0.03 22.40 -9.45
N THR A 114 0.62 22.41 -10.62
CA THR A 114 0.05 21.87 -11.85
C THR A 114 -0.07 20.34 -11.77
N ILE A 115 1.00 19.67 -11.34
CA ILE A 115 1.01 18.21 -11.11
C ILE A 115 -0.06 17.79 -10.08
N GLU A 116 -0.13 18.47 -8.93
CA GLU A 116 -1.10 18.17 -7.87
C GLU A 116 -2.56 18.36 -8.32
N LYS A 117 -2.84 19.42 -9.09
CA LYS A 117 -4.19 19.70 -9.61
C LYS A 117 -4.64 18.62 -10.60
N ILE A 118 -3.73 18.13 -11.45
CA ILE A 118 -4.02 17.06 -12.42
C ILE A 118 -4.30 15.76 -11.66
N ALA A 119 -3.44 15.36 -10.73
CA ALA A 119 -3.64 14.18 -9.90
C ALA A 119 -4.97 14.22 -9.13
N SER A 120 -5.29 15.37 -8.51
CA SER A 120 -6.55 15.55 -7.76
C SER A 120 -7.80 15.45 -8.65
N THR A 121 -7.72 15.92 -9.89
CA THR A 121 -8.85 15.90 -10.84
C THR A 121 -9.14 14.49 -11.34
N ILE A 122 -8.12 13.67 -11.56
CA ILE A 122 -8.25 12.28 -12.00
C ILE A 122 -8.79 11.41 -10.87
N LEU A 123 -8.33 11.63 -9.63
CA LEU A 123 -8.82 10.92 -8.44
C LEU A 123 -10.33 11.12 -8.22
N LEU A 124 -10.84 12.33 -8.49
CA LEU A 124 -12.27 12.66 -8.44
C LEU A 124 -13.08 12.02 -9.58
N LEU A 125 -12.48 11.82 -10.75
CA LEU A 125 -13.14 11.16 -11.89
C LEU A 125 -13.26 9.64 -11.67
N ASN A 126 -12.23 9.01 -11.11
CA ASN A 126 -12.24 7.58 -10.80
C ASN A 126 -13.27 7.21 -9.72
N GLN A 127 -13.51 8.09 -8.73
CA GLN A 127 -14.54 7.90 -7.71
C GLN A 127 -15.98 8.09 -8.24
N ARG A 128 -16.17 8.77 -9.38
CA ARG A 128 -17.48 8.94 -10.02
C ARG A 128 -17.84 7.78 -10.95
N GLN A 129 -16.88 6.98 -11.39
CA GLN A 129 -17.11 5.82 -12.27
C GLN A 129 -17.46 4.53 -11.49
N THR A 130 -17.44 4.57 -10.16
CA THR A 130 -17.74 3.43 -9.27
C THR A 130 -19.11 3.54 -8.58
N GLN A 131 -19.99 4.44 -9.04
CA GLN A 131 -21.39 4.52 -8.62
C GLN A 131 -22.33 4.00 -9.71
#